data_AF-A0A1G2JB13-F1
#
_entry.id   AF-A0A1G2JB13-F1
#
_cell.length_a   1.000
_cell.length_b   1.000
_cell.length_c   1.000
_cell.angle_alpha   90.00
_cell.angle_beta   90.00
_cell.angle_gamma   90.00
#
_symmetry.space_group_name_H-M   'P 1'
#
loop_
_entity.id
_entity.type
_entity.pdbx_description
1 polymer ?
#
loop_
_entity_poly.entity_id
_entity_poly.type
_entity_poly.pdbx_seq_one_letter_code
_entity_poly.pdbx_strand_id
1 'polypeptide(L)'
;MILVGIFVTTIFISLNYQSLNLIFYIILFLLSVFVFFFGFATGQSLAGPVKKLLQRAIDLSKGDLKTRVYLDEGKDEVSQLAKIFNNIADELEKSKSETQESEKSVDIKVRAKTQGLEETITALEQKIKNRTLELQKIAADSKKMQEKAQEKEIEAEDLKRQINSLRTSLGRARPKAGKKTNDAG
;
A
#
# COMPACT_ATOMS: atom_id res chain seq x y z
N MET A 1 57.62 17.67 -6.93
CA MET A 1 58.82 16.82 -7.19
C MET A 1 60.09 17.66 -7.28
N ILE A 2 60.19 18.68 -8.16
CA ILE A 2 61.40 19.52 -8.31
C ILE A 2 61.76 20.31 -7.03
N LEU A 3 60.76 20.85 -6.32
CA LEU A 3 60.98 21.64 -5.10
C LEU A 3 61.60 20.83 -3.95
N VAL A 4 61.16 19.57 -3.80
CA VAL A 4 61.70 18.63 -2.79
C VAL A 4 63.13 18.22 -3.16
N GLY A 5 63.43 18.08 -4.45
CA GLY A 5 64.79 17.79 -4.93
C GLY A 5 65.80 18.88 -4.58
N ILE A 6 65.46 20.14 -4.85
CA ILE A 6 66.30 21.31 -4.49
C ILE A 6 66.52 21.38 -2.97
N PHE A 7 65.52 20.95 -2.20
CA PHE A 7 65.56 20.90 -0.75
C PHE A 7 66.58 19.89 -0.22
N VAL A 8 66.51 18.66 -0.73
CA VAL A 8 67.43 17.57 -0.36
C VAL A 8 68.87 17.94 -0.76
N THR A 9 69.06 18.53 -1.94
CA THR A 9 70.40 18.95 -2.37
C THR A 9 70.95 20.09 -1.53
N THR A 10 70.12 21.05 -1.12
CA THR A 10 70.57 22.17 -0.28
C THR A 10 70.93 21.70 1.13
N ILE A 11 70.14 20.79 1.71
CA ILE A 11 70.42 20.18 3.01
C ILE A 11 71.70 19.34 2.94
N PHE A 12 71.86 18.53 1.90
CA PHE A 12 73.03 17.66 1.72
C PHE A 12 74.33 18.47 1.52
N ILE A 13 74.28 19.53 0.71
CA ILE A 13 75.42 20.46 0.53
C ILE A 13 75.74 21.13 1.87
N SER A 14 74.73 21.60 2.60
CA SER A 14 74.95 22.32 3.85
C SER A 14 75.47 21.45 5.01
N LEU A 15 75.14 20.16 5.03
CA LEU A 15 75.66 19.22 6.04
C LEU A 15 77.12 18.81 5.77
N ASN A 16 77.55 18.85 4.50
CA ASN A 16 78.89 18.45 4.08
C ASN A 16 79.95 19.56 4.27
N TYR A 17 79.54 20.82 4.40
CA TYR A 17 80.44 21.95 4.69
C TYR A 17 80.53 22.19 6.21
N GLN A 18 81.66 21.82 6.81
CA GLN A 18 81.92 21.77 8.26
C GLN A 18 82.01 23.14 8.98
N SER A 19 81.44 24.21 8.41
CA SER A 19 81.31 25.53 9.06
C SER A 19 79.85 25.98 9.09
N LEU A 20 79.23 25.92 10.28
CA LEU A 20 77.88 26.44 10.52
C LEU A 20 77.90 27.97 10.52
N ASN A 21 77.94 28.55 9.32
CA ASN A 21 77.88 29.99 9.13
C ASN A 21 76.47 30.51 9.46
N LEU A 22 76.37 31.73 9.99
CA LEU A 22 75.12 32.39 10.38
C LEU A 22 74.01 32.33 9.31
N ILE A 23 74.40 32.30 8.02
CA ILE A 23 73.49 32.17 6.89
C ILE A 23 72.71 30.84 6.88
N PHE A 24 73.30 29.75 7.36
CA PHE A 24 72.63 28.45 7.49
C PHE A 24 71.44 28.54 8.46
N TYR A 25 71.65 29.17 9.63
CA TYR A 25 70.60 29.34 10.63
C TYR A 25 69.47 30.26 10.14
N ILE A 26 69.79 31.29 9.35
CA ILE A 26 68.78 32.15 8.73
C ILE A 26 67.91 31.37 7.75
N ILE A 27 68.53 30.56 6.88
CA ILE A 27 67.80 29.72 5.91
C ILE A 27 66.91 28.71 6.66
N LEU A 28 67.44 28.04 7.68
CA LEU A 28 66.68 27.08 8.48
C LEU A 28 65.49 27.73 9.21
N PHE A 29 65.68 28.95 9.73
CA PHE A 29 64.63 29.72 10.36
C PHE A 29 63.52 30.09 9.37
N LEU A 30 63.89 30.69 8.23
CA LEU A 30 62.92 31.03 7.16
C LEU A 30 62.18 29.80 6.66
N LEU A 31 62.85 28.66 6.59
CA LEU A 31 62.26 27.39 6.21
C LEU A 31 61.22 26.90 7.21
N SER A 32 61.56 26.93 8.51
CA SER A 32 60.63 26.55 9.57
C SER A 32 59.38 27.43 9.56
N VAL A 33 59.57 28.74 9.35
CA VAL A 33 58.46 29.70 9.20
C VAL A 33 57.61 29.34 7.97
N PHE A 34 58.22 29.08 6.82
CA PHE A 34 57.51 28.70 5.61
C PHE A 34 56.68 27.42 5.79
N VAL A 35 57.27 26.35 6.34
CA VAL A 35 56.58 25.08 6.58
C VAL A 35 55.41 25.26 7.55
N PHE A 36 55.61 26.06 8.61
CA PHE A 36 54.57 26.36 9.59
C PHE A 36 53.37 27.06 8.93
N PHE A 37 53.60 28.14 8.17
CA PHE A 37 52.53 28.87 7.48
C PHE A 37 51.86 28.03 6.40
N PHE A 38 52.62 27.26 5.61
CA PHE A 38 52.09 26.40 4.57
C PHE A 38 51.22 25.26 5.13
N GLY A 39 51.68 24.60 6.19
CA GLY A 39 50.93 23.57 6.89
C GLY A 39 49.65 24.11 7.52
N PHE A 40 49.72 25.28 8.15
CA PHE A 40 48.55 25.95 8.71
C PHE A 40 47.51 26.32 7.63
N ALA A 41 47.96 26.91 6.51
CA ALA A 41 47.07 27.27 5.41
C ALA A 41 46.39 26.05 4.77
N THR A 42 47.15 24.99 4.52
CA THR A 42 46.64 23.73 3.93
C THR A 42 45.69 23.01 4.88
N GLY A 43 45.99 22.99 6.18
CA GLY A 43 45.11 22.43 7.18
C GLY A 43 43.75 23.13 7.22
N GLN A 44 43.76 24.47 7.17
CA GLN A 44 42.53 25.25 7.18
C GLN A 44 41.71 25.10 5.90
N SER A 45 42.36 25.00 4.73
CA SER A 45 41.67 24.84 3.44
C SER A 45 40.95 23.50 3.32
N LEU A 46 41.41 22.45 4.02
CA LEU A 46 40.78 21.13 4.00
C LEU A 46 39.78 20.93 5.15
N ALA A 47 40.16 21.28 6.38
CA ALA A 47 39.34 21.04 7.56
C ALA A 47 38.03 21.83 7.54
N GLY A 48 38.04 23.05 6.99
CA GLY A 48 36.84 23.89 6.87
C GLY A 48 35.73 23.24 6.05
N PRO A 49 35.97 22.93 4.76
CA PRO A 49 35.01 22.22 3.91
C PRO A 49 34.55 20.87 4.47
N VAL A 50 35.45 20.06 5.03
CA VAL A 50 35.09 18.77 5.64
C VAL A 50 34.15 18.95 6.83
N LYS A 51 34.40 19.94 7.69
CA LYS A 51 33.52 20.25 8.82
C LYS A 51 32.14 20.72 8.36
N LYS A 52 32.07 21.53 7.29
CA LYS A 52 30.79 21.94 6.67
C LYS A 52 30.03 20.72 6.16
N LEU A 53 30.69 19.82 5.44
CA LEU A 53 30.09 18.57 4.94
C LEU A 53 29.54 17.72 6.10
N LEU A 54 30.34 17.52 7.15
CA LEU A 54 29.92 16.77 8.34
C LEU A 54 28.66 17.37 8.99
N GLN A 55 28.61 18.69 9.14
CA GLN A 55 27.45 19.36 9.72
C GLN A 55 26.19 19.12 8.87
N ARG A 56 26.30 19.25 7.55
CA ARG A 56 25.18 18.99 6.64
C ARG A 56 24.74 17.54 6.65
N ALA A 57 25.69 16.60 6.76
CA ALA A 57 25.36 15.19 6.90
C ALA A 57 24.62 14.88 8.22
N ILE A 58 24.96 15.57 9.30
CA ILE A 58 24.21 15.49 10.56
C ILE A 58 22.80 16.07 10.41
N ASP A 59 22.64 17.17 9.68
CA ASP A 59 21.31 17.76 9.43
C ASP A 59 20.45 16.80 8.57
N LEU A 60 21.04 16.20 7.54
CA LEU A 60 20.38 15.20 6.69
C LEU A 60 19.96 13.97 7.49
N SER A 61 20.81 13.47 8.39
CA SER A 61 20.50 12.29 9.22
C SER A 61 19.40 12.54 10.25
N LYS A 62 19.18 13.81 10.64
CA LYS A 62 18.05 14.23 11.48
C LYS A 62 16.74 14.37 10.71
N GLY A 63 16.76 14.17 9.40
CA GLY A 63 15.57 14.22 8.54
C GLY A 63 15.38 15.51 7.76
N ASP A 64 16.34 16.45 7.79
CA ASP A 64 16.30 17.62 6.91
C ASP A 64 16.78 17.25 5.49
N LEU A 65 15.87 16.73 4.68
CA LEU A 65 16.14 16.29 3.31
C LEU A 65 16.41 17.46 2.34
N LYS A 66 16.18 18.71 2.75
CA LYS A 66 16.45 19.90 1.94
C LYS A 66 17.87 20.42 2.11
N THR A 67 18.63 19.83 3.03
CA THR A 67 20.00 20.26 3.28
C THR A 67 20.89 19.98 2.07
N ARG A 68 21.73 20.94 1.72
CA ARG A 68 22.69 20.84 0.62
C ARG A 68 24.02 21.46 1.04
N VAL A 69 25.09 21.01 0.41
CA VAL A 69 26.46 21.46 0.65
C VAL A 69 26.89 22.30 -0.55
N TYR A 70 27.21 23.56 -0.27
CA TYR A 70 27.77 24.49 -1.25
C TYR A 70 29.22 24.76 -0.85
N LEU A 71 30.14 24.23 -1.66
CA LEU A 71 31.56 24.55 -1.61
C LEU A 71 31.89 25.39 -2.84
N ASP A 72 32.93 26.23 -2.73
CA ASP A 72 33.46 26.95 -3.89
C ASP A 72 33.82 25.94 -4.99
N GLU A 73 33.72 26.33 -6.25
CA GLU A 73 33.91 25.44 -7.40
C GLU A 73 35.37 24.94 -7.51
N GLY A 74 35.71 23.95 -6.68
CA GLY A 74 36.96 23.21 -6.71
C GLY A 74 36.83 21.96 -7.57
N LYS A 75 37.94 21.56 -8.19
CA LYS A 75 38.08 20.23 -8.83
C LYS A 75 38.67 19.19 -7.88
N ASP A 76 38.73 19.51 -6.59
CA ASP A 76 39.26 18.61 -5.56
C ASP A 76 38.25 17.51 -5.18
N GLU A 77 38.75 16.51 -4.47
CA GLU A 77 38.00 15.36 -4.00
C GLU A 77 36.88 15.77 -3.04
N VAL A 78 37.07 16.85 -2.28
CA VAL A 78 36.08 17.34 -1.31
C VAL A 78 34.88 17.96 -2.02
N SER A 79 35.12 18.72 -3.09
CA SER A 79 34.06 19.30 -3.93
C SER A 79 33.28 18.21 -4.66
N GLN A 80 33.95 17.15 -5.12
CA GLN A 80 33.27 15.98 -5.69
C GLN A 80 32.41 15.26 -4.65
N LEU A 81 32.93 15.09 -3.43
CA LEU A 81 32.18 14.49 -2.33
C LEU A 81 30.94 15.31 -1.96
N ALA A 82 31.04 16.64 -1.97
CA ALA A 82 29.89 17.53 -1.78
C ALA A 82 28.80 17.35 -2.86
N LYS A 83 29.19 17.15 -4.13
CA LYS A 83 28.26 16.84 -5.22
C LYS A 83 27.56 15.51 -5.01
N ILE A 84 28.31 14.47 -4.66
CA ILE A 84 27.76 13.14 -4.35
C ILE A 84 26.78 13.23 -3.16
N PHE A 85 27.15 13.96 -2.11
CA PHE A 85 26.26 14.22 -0.98
C PHE A 85 24.94 14.88 -1.40
N ASN A 86 24.99 15.90 -2.25
CA ASN A 86 23.80 16.58 -2.73
C ASN A 86 22.89 15.64 -3.55
N ASN A 87 23.47 14.79 -4.39
CA ASN A 87 22.71 13.78 -5.14
C ASN A 87 22.00 12.79 -4.21
N ILE A 88 22.66 12.33 -3.15
CA ILE A 88 22.05 11.46 -2.13
C ILE A 88 20.88 12.18 -1.44
N ALA A 89 21.05 13.46 -1.11
CA ALA A 89 19.98 14.25 -0.51
C ALA A 89 18.78 14.42 -1.47
N ASP A 90 19.03 14.66 -2.76
CA ASP A 90 18.00 14.74 -3.81
C ASP A 90 17.22 13.42 -3.95
N GLU A 91 17.93 12.29 -4.01
CA GLU A 91 17.31 10.95 -4.11
C GLU A 91 16.44 10.64 -2.89
N LEU A 92 16.90 10.99 -1.69
CA LEU A 92 16.15 10.77 -0.46
C LEU A 92 14.90 11.66 -0.39
N GLU A 93 15.00 12.92 -0.79
CA GLU A 93 13.86 13.84 -0.89
C GLU A 93 12.81 13.33 -1.88
N LYS A 94 13.26 12.87 -3.06
CA LYS A 94 12.40 12.28 -4.08
C LYS A 94 11.70 11.02 -3.58
N SER A 95 12.44 10.08 -2.98
CA SER A 95 11.90 8.85 -2.42
C SER A 95 10.83 9.12 -1.35
N LYS A 96 11.06 10.14 -0.50
CA LYS A 96 10.07 10.55 0.50
C LYS A 96 8.79 11.09 -0.14
N SER A 97 8.91 11.91 -1.19
CA SER A 97 7.76 12.43 -1.93
C SER A 97 6.95 11.32 -2.60
N GLU A 98 7.61 10.39 -3.28
CA GLU A 98 6.97 9.24 -3.93
C GLU A 98 6.23 8.34 -2.92
N THR A 99 6.81 8.14 -1.74
CA THR A 99 6.18 7.40 -0.65
C THR A 99 4.89 8.10 -0.19
N GLN A 100 4.94 9.41 0.02
CA GLN A 100 3.77 10.20 0.43
C GLN A 100 2.66 10.21 -0.63
N GLU A 101 3.03 10.28 -1.91
CA GLU A 101 2.07 10.18 -3.01
C GLU A 101 1.43 8.79 -3.07
N SER A 102 2.23 7.74 -2.89
CA SER A 102 1.77 6.36 -2.84
C SER A 102 0.79 6.13 -1.69
N GLU A 103 1.11 6.61 -0.48
CA GLU A 103 0.22 6.55 0.69
C GLU A 103 -1.13 7.21 0.42
N LYS A 104 -1.14 8.41 -0.18
CA LYS A 104 -2.39 9.09 -0.57
C LYS A 104 -3.19 8.29 -1.59
N SER A 105 -2.52 7.71 -2.60
CA SER A 105 -3.19 6.92 -3.64
C SER A 105 -3.84 5.66 -3.06
N VAL A 106 -3.19 5.02 -2.08
CA VAL A 106 -3.69 3.85 -1.36
C VAL A 106 -4.91 4.24 -0.52
N ASP A 107 -4.85 5.34 0.24
CA ASP A 107 -5.99 5.83 1.02
C ASP A 107 -7.24 6.07 0.15
N ILE A 108 -7.06 6.74 -0.99
CA ILE A 108 -8.15 6.98 -1.96
C ILE A 108 -8.74 5.66 -2.46
N LYS A 109 -7.88 4.71 -2.84
CA LYS A 109 -8.32 3.40 -3.36
C LYS A 109 -9.06 2.59 -2.29
N VAL A 110 -8.58 2.61 -1.05
CA VAL A 110 -9.23 1.94 0.08
C VAL A 110 -10.61 2.54 0.31
N ARG A 111 -10.73 3.87 0.40
CA ARG A 111 -12.03 4.55 0.56
C ARG A 111 -13.01 4.21 -0.55
N ALA A 112 -12.58 4.29 -1.81
CA ALA A 112 -13.42 3.97 -2.94
C ALA A 112 -13.91 2.51 -2.91
N LYS A 113 -13.02 1.57 -2.56
CA LYS A 113 -13.38 0.15 -2.44
C LYS A 113 -14.33 -0.11 -1.27
N THR A 114 -14.11 0.53 -0.12
CA THR A 114 -14.99 0.42 1.05
C THR A 114 -16.38 0.96 0.74
N GLN A 115 -16.47 2.12 0.09
CA GLN A 115 -17.76 2.68 -0.34
C GLN A 115 -18.50 1.75 -1.30
N GLY A 116 -17.83 1.22 -2.33
CA GLY A 116 -18.46 0.27 -3.26
C GLY A 116 -18.91 -1.02 -2.56
N LEU A 117 -18.18 -1.47 -1.53
CA LEU A 117 -18.58 -2.61 -0.71
C LEU A 117 -19.81 -2.30 0.14
N GLU A 118 -19.88 -1.13 0.77
CA GLU A 118 -21.05 -0.66 1.52
C GLU A 118 -22.30 -0.56 0.65
N GLU A 119 -22.17 -0.01 -0.56
CA GLU A 119 -23.26 0.05 -1.55
C GLU A 119 -23.74 -1.36 -1.92
N THR A 120 -22.81 -2.30 -2.12
CA THR A 120 -23.13 -3.69 -2.43
C THR A 120 -23.82 -4.40 -1.27
N ILE A 121 -23.32 -4.22 -0.04
CA ILE A 121 -23.95 -4.76 1.18
C ILE A 121 -25.38 -4.24 1.31
N THR A 122 -25.56 -2.92 1.19
CA THR A 122 -26.89 -2.28 1.26
C THR A 122 -27.83 -2.84 0.20
N ALA A 123 -27.37 -2.99 -1.04
CA ALA A 123 -28.16 -3.57 -2.13
C ALA A 123 -28.54 -5.05 -1.87
N LEU A 124 -27.61 -5.83 -1.31
CA LEU A 124 -27.86 -7.23 -0.94
C LEU A 124 -28.86 -7.33 0.22
N GLU A 125 -28.75 -6.48 1.24
CA GLU A 125 -29.71 -6.43 2.36
C GLU A 125 -31.12 -6.11 1.87
N GLN A 126 -31.28 -5.13 0.96
CA GLN A 126 -32.57 -4.82 0.34
C GLN A 126 -33.10 -6.01 -0.47
N LYS A 127 -32.24 -6.69 -1.24
CA LYS A 127 -32.64 -7.87 -2.02
C LYS A 127 -33.08 -9.02 -1.10
N ILE A 128 -32.35 -9.28 -0.02
CA ILE A 128 -32.71 -10.30 0.98
C ILE A 128 -34.07 -9.95 1.59
N LYS A 129 -34.26 -8.71 2.05
CA LYS A 129 -35.54 -8.24 2.62
C LYS A 129 -36.71 -8.45 1.67
N ASN A 130 -36.57 -8.05 0.40
CA ASN A 130 -37.61 -8.22 -0.61
C ASN A 130 -37.91 -9.70 -0.86
N ARG A 131 -36.89 -10.54 -0.99
CA ARG A 131 -37.07 -12.00 -1.16
C ARG A 131 -37.74 -12.64 0.05
N THR A 132 -37.40 -12.23 1.27
CA THR A 132 -38.06 -12.72 2.49
C THR A 132 -39.54 -12.34 2.51
N LEU A 133 -39.89 -11.11 2.12
CA LEU A 133 -41.29 -10.69 2.01
C LEU A 133 -42.07 -11.49 0.95
N GLU A 134 -41.46 -11.73 -0.22
CA GLU A 134 -42.06 -12.60 -1.26
C GLU A 134 -42.30 -14.02 -0.74
N LEU A 135 -41.31 -14.62 -0.09
CA LEU A 135 -41.41 -15.97 0.47
C LEU A 135 -42.49 -16.07 1.56
N GLN A 136 -42.59 -15.07 2.44
CA GLN A 136 -43.66 -15.03 3.45
C GLN A 136 -45.04 -14.97 2.81
N LYS A 137 -45.21 -14.16 1.75
CA LYS A 137 -46.47 -14.06 1.02
C LYS A 137 -46.83 -15.39 0.34
N ILE A 138 -45.87 -16.00 -0.36
CA ILE A 138 -46.04 -17.31 -1.01
C ILE A 138 -46.41 -18.39 0.03
N ALA A 139 -45.72 -18.43 1.17
CA ALA A 139 -46.01 -19.38 2.24
C ALA A 139 -47.43 -19.19 2.81
N ALA A 140 -47.86 -17.95 3.01
CA ALA A 140 -49.21 -17.64 3.48
C ALA A 140 -50.28 -18.04 2.45
N ASP A 141 -50.07 -17.76 1.17
CA ASP A 141 -51.00 -18.12 0.10
C ASP A 141 -51.08 -19.65 -0.08
N SER A 142 -49.94 -20.35 0.00
CA SER A 142 -49.87 -21.81 -0.03
C SER A 142 -50.63 -22.44 1.14
N LYS A 143 -50.51 -21.87 2.34
CA LYS A 143 -51.25 -22.35 3.52
C LYS A 143 -52.76 -22.20 3.33
N LYS A 144 -53.22 -21.04 2.85
CA LYS A 144 -54.64 -20.81 2.54
C LYS A 144 -55.17 -21.77 1.47
N MET A 145 -54.36 -22.09 0.45
CA MET A 145 -54.74 -23.08 -0.56
C MET A 145 -54.86 -24.48 0.03
N GLN A 146 -53.93 -24.88 0.91
CA GLN A 146 -54.02 -26.17 1.61
C GLN A 146 -55.28 -26.26 2.49
N GLU A 147 -55.61 -25.21 3.25
CA GLU A 147 -56.83 -25.15 4.06
C GLU A 147 -58.08 -25.32 3.19
N LYS A 148 -58.18 -24.59 2.07
CA LYS A 148 -59.30 -24.73 1.11
C LYS A 148 -59.36 -26.10 0.44
N ALA A 149 -58.20 -26.69 0.11
CA ALA A 149 -58.14 -28.01 -0.50
C ALA A 149 -58.64 -29.09 0.47
N GLN A 150 -58.22 -29.02 1.74
CA GLN A 150 -58.72 -29.91 2.80
C GLN A 150 -60.23 -29.73 3.02
N GLU A 151 -60.74 -28.49 3.03
CA GLU A 151 -62.17 -28.23 3.14
C GLU A 151 -62.95 -28.87 1.98
N LYS A 152 -62.47 -28.71 0.74
CA LYS A 152 -63.07 -29.33 -0.44
C LYS A 152 -62.99 -30.85 -0.44
N GLU A 153 -61.92 -31.42 0.11
CA GLU A 153 -61.78 -32.86 0.27
C GLU A 153 -62.79 -33.41 1.28
N ILE A 154 -62.97 -32.73 2.43
CA ILE A 154 -64.00 -33.07 3.42
C ILE A 154 -65.40 -32.95 2.82
N GLU A 155 -65.72 -31.88 2.09
CA GLU A 155 -66.99 -31.72 1.38
C GLU A 155 -67.24 -32.86 0.37
N ALA A 156 -66.23 -33.21 -0.43
CA ALA A 156 -66.33 -34.27 -1.43
C ALA A 156 -66.50 -35.65 -0.80
N GLU A 157 -65.85 -35.92 0.33
CA GLU A 157 -66.08 -37.12 1.13
C GLU A 157 -67.52 -37.20 1.63
N ASP A 158 -68.05 -36.12 2.19
CA ASP A 158 -69.42 -36.09 2.69
C ASP A 158 -70.44 -36.29 1.56
N LEU A 159 -70.25 -35.61 0.43
CA LEU A 159 -71.06 -35.80 -0.78
C LEU A 159 -71.02 -37.25 -1.28
N LYS A 160 -69.85 -37.90 -1.28
CA LYS A 160 -69.73 -39.34 -1.61
C LYS A 160 -70.57 -40.20 -0.67
N ARG A 161 -70.56 -39.92 0.63
CA ARG A 161 -71.37 -40.63 1.62
C ARG A 161 -72.86 -40.42 1.36
N GLN A 162 -73.29 -39.19 1.09
CA GLN A 162 -74.68 -38.85 0.75
C GLN A 162 -75.15 -39.56 -0.53
N ILE A 163 -74.33 -39.60 -1.59
CA ILE A 163 -74.67 -40.32 -2.82
C ILE A 163 -74.84 -41.82 -2.56
N ASN A 164 -73.96 -42.43 -1.78
CA ASN A 164 -74.07 -43.85 -1.44
C ASN A 164 -75.32 -44.16 -0.63
N SER A 165 -75.71 -43.31 0.33
CA SER A 165 -76.93 -43.50 1.11
C SER A 165 -78.20 -43.32 0.26
N LEU A 166 -78.22 -42.33 -0.65
CA LEU A 166 -79.29 -42.17 -1.64
C LEU A 166 -79.40 -43.38 -2.57
N ARG A 167 -78.28 -43.90 -3.06
CA ARG A 167 -78.25 -45.08 -3.93
C ARG A 167 -78.81 -46.32 -3.22
N THR A 168 -78.49 -46.48 -1.93
CA THR A 168 -78.96 -47.60 -1.11
C THR A 168 -80.46 -47.51 -0.84
N SER A 169 -81.01 -46.29 -0.67
CA SER A 169 -82.45 -46.06 -0.51
C SER A 169 -83.24 -46.20 -1.82
N LEU A 170 -82.70 -45.72 -2.96
CA LEU A 170 -83.28 -45.93 -4.30
C LEU A 170 -83.24 -47.40 -4.75
N GLY A 171 -82.21 -48.15 -4.38
CA GLY A 171 -82.12 -49.59 -4.64
C GLY A 171 -83.20 -50.43 -3.95
N ARG A 172 -83.78 -49.92 -2.85
CA ARG A 172 -84.93 -50.55 -2.17
C ARG A 172 -86.29 -50.15 -2.78
N ALA A 173 -86.34 -49.15 -3.66
CA ALA A 173 -87.58 -48.58 -4.20
C ALA A 173 -87.89 -48.96 -5.66
N ARG A 174 -87.23 -49.98 -6.24
CA ARG A 174 -87.54 -50.47 -7.60
C ARG A 174 -88.54 -51.65 -7.55
N PRO A 175 -89.77 -51.53 -8.07
CA PRO A 175 -90.71 -52.63 -8.15
C PRO A 175 -90.40 -53.55 -9.34
N LYS A 176 -90.69 -54.85 -9.20
CA LYS A 176 -90.62 -55.86 -10.26
C LYS A 176 -91.70 -55.61 -11.33
N ALA A 177 -91.28 -55.46 -12.58
CA ALA A 177 -92.08 -55.70 -13.79
C ALA A 177 -91.08 -56.19 -14.85
N GLY A 178 -91.28 -57.21 -15.67
CA GLY A 178 -92.41 -58.06 -16.06
C GLY A 178 -91.93 -58.79 -17.33
N LYS A 179 -92.30 -60.07 -17.46
CA LYS A 179 -91.85 -61.09 -18.43
C LYS A 179 -92.30 -60.81 -19.89
N LYS A 180 -91.50 -61.24 -20.89
CA LYS A 180 -91.89 -61.82 -22.22
C LYS A 180 -90.59 -62.10 -23.01
N THR A 181 -90.12 -63.34 -23.15
CA THR A 181 -90.36 -64.31 -24.26
C THR A 181 -90.40 -63.68 -25.65
N ASN A 182 -89.40 -63.96 -26.49
CA ASN A 182 -89.64 -64.60 -27.79
C ASN A 182 -88.36 -65.17 -28.42
N ASP A 183 -88.58 -66.32 -29.06
CA ASP A 183 -87.69 -67.10 -29.89
C ASP A 183 -87.15 -66.35 -31.13
N ALA A 184 -86.01 -66.84 -31.63
CA ALA A 184 -85.80 -67.33 -33.00
C ALA A 184 -84.48 -66.84 -33.62
N GLY A 185 -83.63 -67.79 -34.03
CA GLY A 185 -82.46 -67.59 -34.89
C GLY A 185 -81.21 -68.23 -34.33
#